data_AF-A0A1Q9NRN2-F1
#
_entry.id   AF-A0A1Q9NRN2-F1
#
_cell.length_a   1.000
_cell.length_b   1.000
_cell.length_c   1.000
_cell.angle_alpha   90.00
_cell.angle_beta   90.00
_cell.angle_gamma   90.00
#
_symmetry.space_group_name_H-M   'P 1'
#
loop_
_entity.id
_entity.type
_entity.pdbx_description
1 polymer ?
#
loop_
_entity_poly.entity_id
_entity_poly.type
_entity_poly.pdbx_seq_one_letter_code
_entity_poly.pdbx_strand_id
1 'polypeptide(L)'
;MQFLVISQRAIPIPNYSLKDLTGHGRIDIIMRCVLASCRPISKIKNEKNTIYCYLKGSMNPKDWGWIKWDEEIIDEDEISIAGIIKEKWDDVFTIGSLNQLIESINTDNLIYLHEEGQDFKNMKNKISHNSLIILGAQSDLIKSDLLEISQSVKVKLSIESMLASQVITFIRQKVLLLENQ
;
A
#
# COMPACT_ATOMS: atom_id res chain seq x y z
N MET A 1 1.78 -5.14 -10.33
CA MET A 1 2.04 -3.74 -9.88
C MET A 1 2.57 -3.73 -8.45
N GLN A 2 3.20 -2.63 -8.02
CA GLN A 2 3.75 -2.50 -6.67
C GLN A 2 3.11 -1.31 -5.94
N PHE A 3 2.69 -1.52 -4.68
CA PHE A 3 2.05 -0.50 -3.85
C PHE A 3 2.77 -0.35 -2.52
N LEU A 4 2.91 0.88 -2.04
CA LEU A 4 3.43 1.21 -0.71
C LEU A 4 2.42 2.07 0.03
N VAL A 5 1.79 1.49 1.04
CA VAL A 5 0.86 2.16 1.93
C VAL A 5 1.57 2.53 3.22
N ILE A 6 1.60 3.82 3.55
CA ILE A 6 2.25 4.32 4.77
C ILE A 6 1.18 4.66 5.81
N SER A 7 1.21 3.99 6.96
CA SER A 7 0.29 4.22 8.07
C SER A 7 1.00 4.84 9.27
N GLN A 8 0.55 6.03 9.66
CA GLN A 8 1.03 6.71 10.86
C GLN A 8 0.53 6.07 12.16
N ARG A 9 -0.56 5.27 12.09
CA ARG A 9 -1.31 4.81 13.27
C ARG A 9 -1.22 3.32 13.51
N ALA A 10 -1.10 2.52 12.46
CA ALA A 10 -1.12 1.06 12.59
C ALA A 10 0.10 0.58 13.38
N ILE A 11 -0.14 -0.20 14.43
CA ILE A 11 0.89 -0.57 15.41
C ILE A 11 1.64 -1.81 14.88
N PRO A 12 2.99 -1.77 14.78
CA PRO A 12 3.81 -2.82 14.16
C PRO A 12 4.04 -4.04 15.07
N ILE A 13 2.95 -4.64 15.59
CA ILE A 13 3.00 -5.86 16.41
C ILE A 13 1.76 -6.74 16.16
N PRO A 14 1.89 -8.08 16.21
CA PRO A 14 0.81 -9.01 15.89
C PRO A 14 -0.21 -9.21 17.02
N ASN A 15 -0.11 -8.49 18.13
CA ASN A 15 -0.95 -8.72 19.32
C ASN A 15 -2.36 -8.09 19.24
N TYR A 16 -2.85 -7.77 18.05
CA TYR A 16 -4.18 -7.19 17.85
C TYR A 16 -5.33 -8.19 18.04
N SER A 17 -6.51 -7.68 18.38
CA SER A 17 -7.74 -8.46 18.47
C SER A 17 -8.41 -8.53 17.10
N LEU A 18 -8.72 -9.74 16.63
CA LEU A 18 -9.52 -9.93 15.40
C LEU A 18 -10.95 -9.39 15.52
N LYS A 19 -11.44 -9.17 16.75
CA LYS A 19 -12.74 -8.55 17.02
C LYS A 19 -12.69 -7.02 17.03
N ASP A 20 -11.49 -6.42 17.04
CA ASP A 20 -11.28 -4.98 17.06
C ASP A 20 -10.01 -4.58 16.30
N LEU A 21 -10.04 -4.76 14.98
CA LEU A 21 -8.97 -4.30 14.09
C LEU A 21 -8.83 -2.78 14.12
N THR A 22 -9.94 -2.07 14.35
CA THR A 22 -9.95 -0.60 14.39
C THR A 22 -9.17 -0.04 15.58
N GLY A 23 -9.26 -0.68 16.75
CA GLY A 23 -8.57 -0.28 17.97
C GLY A 23 -7.05 -0.43 17.90
N HIS A 24 -6.55 -1.27 17.00
CA HIS A 24 -5.10 -1.46 16.79
C HIS A 24 -4.51 -0.48 15.78
N GLY A 25 -4.82 0.81 15.96
CA GLY A 25 -4.27 1.86 15.11
C GLY A 25 -4.80 1.82 13.68
N ARG A 26 -6.04 1.35 13.50
CA ARG A 26 -6.69 1.19 12.19
C ARG A 26 -6.03 0.18 11.26
N ILE A 27 -5.65 -0.98 11.81
CA ILE A 27 -5.11 -2.07 11.01
C ILE A 27 -6.15 -2.60 10.00
N ASP A 28 -7.45 -2.37 10.23
CA ASP A 28 -8.54 -2.59 9.24
C ASP A 28 -8.26 -1.92 7.88
N ILE A 29 -7.65 -0.73 7.89
CA ILE A 29 -7.30 -0.03 6.64
C ILE A 29 -6.17 -0.76 5.91
N ILE A 30 -5.19 -1.30 6.65
CA ILE A 30 -4.10 -2.09 6.07
C ILE A 30 -4.68 -3.34 5.40
N MET A 31 -5.56 -4.06 6.09
CA MET A 31 -6.22 -5.26 5.54
C MET A 31 -7.00 -4.94 4.27
N ARG A 32 -7.77 -3.84 4.26
CA ARG A 32 -8.46 -3.38 3.04
C ARG A 32 -7.52 -3.06 1.89
N CYS A 33 -6.34 -2.49 2.16
CA CYS A 33 -5.35 -2.21 1.13
C CYS A 33 -4.72 -3.49 0.58
N VAL A 34 -4.43 -4.47 1.46
CA VAL A 34 -3.94 -5.79 1.07
C VAL A 34 -4.96 -6.50 0.16
N LEU A 35 -6.23 -6.54 0.58
CA LEU A 35 -7.32 -7.10 -0.24
C LEU A 35 -7.46 -6.37 -1.58
N ALA A 36 -7.44 -5.05 -1.59
CA ALA A 36 -7.55 -4.25 -2.82
C ALA A 36 -6.38 -4.46 -3.78
N SER A 37 -5.19 -4.79 -3.27
CA SER A 37 -3.99 -5.03 -4.08
C SER A 37 -3.92 -6.44 -4.65
N CYS A 38 -4.33 -7.44 -3.86
CA CYS A 38 -4.02 -8.84 -4.13
C CYS A 38 -5.23 -9.70 -4.50
N ARG A 39 -6.46 -9.17 -4.42
CA ARG A 39 -7.63 -9.83 -5.03
C ARG A 39 -7.60 -9.68 -6.56
N PRO A 40 -7.97 -10.72 -7.33
CA PRO A 40 -8.13 -10.60 -8.78
C PRO A 40 -9.19 -9.55 -9.15
N ILE A 41 -8.86 -8.63 -10.05
CA ILE A 41 -9.81 -7.64 -10.60
C ILE A 41 -10.35 -8.03 -11.98
N SER A 42 -9.75 -9.03 -12.62
CA SER A 42 -10.13 -9.52 -13.94
C SER A 42 -9.88 -11.03 -14.04
N LYS A 43 -10.40 -11.67 -15.09
CA LYS A 43 -10.13 -13.10 -15.38
C LYS A 43 -8.72 -13.33 -15.94
N ILE A 44 -7.90 -12.28 -16.07
CA ILE A 44 -6.53 -12.39 -16.57
C ILE A 44 -5.70 -13.07 -15.47
N LYS A 45 -5.30 -14.31 -15.75
CA LYS A 45 -4.40 -15.07 -14.87
C LYS A 45 -3.05 -14.37 -14.81
N ASN A 46 -2.46 -14.32 -13.61
CA ASN A 46 -1.08 -13.91 -13.31
C ASN A 46 -0.78 -12.40 -13.19
N GLU A 47 -1.73 -11.56 -12.81
CA GLU A 47 -1.40 -10.21 -12.32
C GLU A 47 -0.68 -10.29 -10.97
N LYS A 48 0.64 -10.51 -10.97
CA LYS A 48 1.42 -10.49 -9.73
C LYS A 48 1.47 -9.06 -9.20
N ASN A 49 0.75 -8.83 -8.10
CA ASN A 49 0.75 -7.58 -7.37
C ASN A 49 1.46 -7.75 -6.04
N THR A 50 2.20 -6.73 -5.64
CA THR A 50 2.88 -6.70 -4.35
C THR A 50 2.48 -5.44 -3.62
N ILE A 51 2.11 -5.59 -2.37
CA ILE A 51 1.86 -4.49 -1.47
C ILE A 51 2.84 -4.52 -0.31
N TYR A 52 3.33 -3.33 0.01
CA TYR A 52 4.12 -3.04 1.19
C TYR A 52 3.28 -2.11 2.07
N CYS A 53 3.13 -2.45 3.35
CA CYS A 53 2.40 -1.63 4.32
C CYS A 53 3.35 -1.21 5.42
N TYR A 54 3.86 0.02 5.36
CA TYR A 54 4.79 0.57 6.34
C TYR A 54 4.03 1.11 7.56
N LEU A 55 4.34 0.59 8.75
CA LEU A 55 3.58 0.76 9.97
C LEU A 55 4.39 1.56 11.00
N LYS A 56 3.87 2.72 11.40
CA LYS A 56 4.56 3.68 12.28
C LYS A 56 3.84 3.93 13.62
N GLY A 57 2.83 3.14 13.95
CA GLY A 57 2.00 3.35 15.14
C GLY A 57 2.70 3.14 16.48
N SER A 58 3.95 2.67 16.50
CA SER A 58 4.76 2.59 17.73
C SER A 58 5.35 3.96 18.07
N MET A 59 5.37 4.30 19.36
CA MET A 59 6.06 5.48 19.90
C MET A 59 7.58 5.36 19.78
N ASN A 60 8.10 4.15 19.57
CA ASN A 60 9.52 3.89 19.37
C ASN A 60 9.79 3.61 17.88
N PRO A 61 10.49 4.50 17.18
CA PRO A 61 10.80 4.33 15.76
C PRO A 61 11.60 3.07 15.42
N LYS A 62 12.27 2.45 16.40
CA LYS A 62 12.99 1.19 16.18
C LYS A 62 12.08 -0.01 15.95
N ASP A 63 10.79 0.12 16.27
CA ASP A 63 9.81 -0.93 16.05
C ASP A 63 9.07 -0.74 14.71
N TRP A 64 9.32 0.35 14.00
CA TRP A 64 8.71 0.58 12.70
C TRP A 64 9.21 -0.43 11.68
N GLY A 65 8.37 -0.72 10.70
CA GLY A 65 8.66 -1.73 9.71
C GLY A 65 7.52 -1.86 8.71
N TRP A 66 7.56 -2.90 7.89
CA TRP A 66 6.53 -3.13 6.89
C TRP A 66 6.05 -4.56 6.85
N ILE A 67 4.77 -4.72 6.53
CA ILE A 67 4.23 -5.97 6.01
C ILE A 67 4.49 -5.99 4.51
N LYS A 68 5.05 -7.08 3.98
CA LYS A 68 5.08 -7.38 2.54
C LYS A 68 4.07 -8.48 2.25
N TRP A 69 3.24 -8.28 1.23
CA TRP A 69 2.30 -9.30 0.76
C TRP A 69 2.28 -9.35 -0.77
N ASP A 70 2.51 -10.54 -1.34
CA ASP A 70 2.47 -10.79 -2.78
C ASP A 70 1.75 -12.09 -3.16
N GLU A 71 1.04 -12.70 -2.19
CA GLU A 71 0.16 -13.86 -2.42
C GLU A 71 -1.21 -13.41 -2.94
N GLU A 72 -1.77 -14.14 -3.91
CA GLU A 72 -3.13 -13.92 -4.38
C GLU A 72 -4.14 -14.23 -3.27
N ILE A 73 -5.18 -13.40 -3.14
CA ILE A 73 -6.23 -13.58 -2.13
C ILE A 73 -7.56 -13.91 -2.82
N ILE A 74 -8.12 -15.07 -2.46
CA ILE A 74 -9.39 -15.59 -2.98
C ILE A 74 -10.35 -15.74 -1.80
N ASP A 75 -11.53 -15.11 -1.89
CA ASP A 75 -12.64 -15.24 -0.93
C ASP A 75 -12.37 -14.88 0.55
N GLU A 76 -11.22 -14.28 0.89
CA GLU A 76 -10.92 -13.83 2.27
C GLU A 76 -11.42 -12.42 2.56
N ASP A 77 -11.95 -12.16 3.75
CA ASP A 77 -12.32 -10.81 4.24
C ASP A 77 -11.21 -10.14 5.09
N GLU A 78 -11.51 -8.97 5.67
CA GLU A 78 -10.55 -8.22 6.51
C GLU A 78 -10.12 -8.99 7.77
N ILE A 79 -11.03 -9.78 8.36
CA ILE A 79 -10.77 -10.53 9.59
C ILE A 79 -9.92 -11.74 9.27
N SER A 80 -10.25 -12.47 8.20
CA SER A 80 -9.47 -13.61 7.74
C SER A 80 -8.04 -13.22 7.42
N ILE A 81 -7.83 -12.18 6.60
CA ILE A 81 -6.47 -11.76 6.22
C ILE A 81 -5.69 -11.22 7.42
N ALA A 82 -6.36 -10.56 8.37
CA ALA A 82 -5.75 -10.16 9.64
C ALA A 82 -5.32 -11.37 10.47
N GLY A 83 -6.10 -12.45 10.48
CA GLY A 83 -5.75 -13.73 11.10
C GLY A 83 -4.50 -14.34 10.47
N ILE A 84 -4.47 -14.43 9.14
CA ILE A 84 -3.34 -15.00 8.39
C ILE A 84 -2.05 -14.19 8.63
N ILE A 85 -2.12 -12.86 8.52
CA ILE A 85 -0.96 -11.98 8.78
C ILE A 85 -0.47 -12.10 10.22
N LYS A 86 -1.40 -12.27 11.17
CA LYS A 86 -1.06 -12.45 12.59
C LYS A 86 -0.31 -13.77 12.82
N GLU A 87 -0.74 -14.84 12.17
CA GLU A 87 -0.11 -16.17 12.26
C GLU A 87 1.24 -16.21 11.55
N LYS A 88 1.36 -15.54 10.39
CA LYS A 88 2.59 -15.47 9.57
C LYS A 88 3.47 -14.25 9.89
N TRP A 89 3.31 -13.61 11.05
CA TRP A 89 3.89 -12.29 11.30
C TRP A 89 5.40 -12.24 11.04
N ASP A 90 6.14 -13.22 11.53
CA ASP A 90 7.60 -13.29 11.38
C ASP A 90 8.06 -13.50 9.92
N ASP A 91 7.18 -14.03 9.06
CA ASP A 91 7.45 -14.25 7.63
C ASP A 91 7.13 -13.00 6.78
N VAL A 92 6.10 -12.25 7.17
CA VAL A 92 5.56 -11.15 6.36
C VAL A 92 5.99 -9.77 6.85
N PHE A 93 6.40 -9.64 8.12
CA PHE A 93 6.79 -8.38 8.72
C PHE A 93 8.31 -8.25 8.81
N THR A 94 8.83 -7.09 8.41
CA THR A 94 10.25 -6.75 8.53
C THR A 94 10.40 -5.41 9.23
N ILE A 95 11.22 -5.38 10.29
CA ILE A 95 11.60 -4.14 10.98
C ILE A 95 12.61 -3.38 10.12
N GLY A 96 12.43 -2.07 9.99
CA GLY A 96 13.37 -1.21 9.27
C GLY A 96 12.77 0.15 8.94
N SER A 97 13.58 1.02 8.33
CA SER A 97 13.16 2.36 7.91
C SER A 97 12.41 2.34 6.57
N LEU A 98 11.68 3.43 6.29
CA LEU A 98 10.96 3.61 5.02
C LEU A 98 11.95 3.70 3.85
N ASN A 99 13.07 4.39 4.01
CA ASN A 99 14.14 4.44 3.02
C ASN A 99 14.71 3.04 2.73
N GLN A 100 15.01 2.22 3.74
CA GLN A 100 15.47 0.84 3.55
C GLN A 100 14.47 0.01 2.73
N LEU A 101 13.18 0.15 3.03
CA LEU A 101 12.12 -0.49 2.26
C LEU A 101 12.15 -0.02 0.79
N ILE A 102 12.16 1.29 0.55
CA ILE A 102 12.16 1.85 -0.81
C ILE A 102 13.38 1.37 -1.61
N GLU A 103 14.57 1.37 -1.01
CA GLU A 103 15.81 0.91 -1.65
C GLU A 103 15.79 -0.59 -1.96
N SER A 104 15.04 -1.39 -1.20
CA SER A 104 14.88 -2.83 -1.43
C SER A 104 13.93 -3.16 -2.59
N ILE A 105 13.12 -2.21 -3.04
CA ILE A 105 12.10 -2.42 -4.07
C ILE A 105 12.69 -2.11 -5.45
N ASN A 106 12.74 -3.11 -6.32
CA ASN A 106 13.07 -2.90 -7.73
C ASN A 106 11.89 -2.22 -8.44
N THR A 107 12.03 -0.94 -8.77
CA THR A 107 10.98 -0.13 -9.42
C THR A 107 11.59 0.82 -10.44
N ASP A 108 10.86 1.09 -11.54
CA ASP A 108 11.30 2.06 -12.55
C ASP A 108 11.07 3.50 -12.08
N ASN A 109 9.96 3.73 -11.39
CA ASN A 109 9.50 5.06 -11.00
C ASN A 109 8.80 5.01 -9.64
N LEU A 110 9.00 6.06 -8.84
CA LEU A 110 8.27 6.27 -7.61
C LEU A 110 7.16 7.29 -7.86
N ILE A 111 5.91 6.91 -7.60
CA ILE A 111 4.75 7.76 -7.83
C ILE A 111 4.03 7.95 -6.52
N TYR A 112 3.97 9.19 -6.03
CA TYR A 112 3.22 9.52 -4.82
C TYR A 112 1.85 10.09 -5.21
N LEU A 113 0.80 9.46 -4.72
CA LEU A 113 -0.56 9.91 -4.98
C LEU A 113 -1.00 10.95 -3.95
N HIS A 114 -1.34 12.14 -4.43
CA HIS A 114 -1.74 13.27 -3.60
C HIS A 114 -2.62 14.25 -4.38
N GLU A 115 -3.56 14.91 -3.70
CA GLU A 115 -4.58 15.81 -4.27
C GLU A 115 -3.98 17.06 -4.93
N GLU A 116 -2.75 17.41 -4.58
CA GLU A 116 -1.98 18.53 -5.14
C GLU A 116 -0.99 18.09 -6.24
N GLY A 117 -1.03 16.82 -6.67
CA GLY A 117 -0.18 16.29 -7.72
C GLY A 117 -0.60 16.71 -9.13
N GLN A 118 0.21 16.31 -10.12
CA GLN A 118 -0.13 16.48 -11.54
C GLN A 118 -1.30 15.55 -11.91
N ASP A 119 -2.22 16.01 -12.77
CA ASP A 119 -3.37 15.20 -13.18
C ASP A 119 -2.93 13.87 -13.82
N PHE A 120 -3.46 12.76 -13.33
CA PHE A 120 -3.20 11.40 -13.80
C PHE A 120 -3.35 11.27 -15.32
N LYS A 121 -4.29 11.99 -15.96
CA LYS A 121 -4.48 11.94 -17.43
C LYS A 121 -3.23 12.34 -18.20
N ASN A 122 -2.44 13.27 -17.65
CA ASN A 122 -1.20 13.76 -18.26
C ASN A 122 -0.01 12.83 -17.95
N MET A 123 -0.15 11.99 -16.93
CA MET A 123 0.92 11.15 -16.39
C MET A 123 0.73 9.65 -16.65
N LYS A 124 -0.43 9.25 -17.20
CA LYS A 124 -0.81 7.84 -17.39
C LYS A 124 0.26 7.01 -18.12
N ASN A 125 0.95 7.59 -19.11
CA ASN A 125 1.99 6.91 -19.88
C ASN A 125 3.29 6.68 -19.09
N LYS A 126 3.45 7.32 -17.93
CA LYS A 126 4.61 7.14 -17.02
C LYS A 126 4.33 6.12 -15.92
N ILE A 127 3.07 5.67 -15.79
CA ILE A 127 2.67 4.68 -14.79
C ILE A 127 2.72 3.32 -15.45
N SER A 128 3.71 2.53 -15.08
CA SER A 128 3.95 1.18 -15.60
C SER A 128 3.64 0.11 -14.55
N HIS A 129 3.59 -1.15 -14.98
CA HIS A 129 3.46 -2.30 -14.08
C HIS A 129 4.60 -2.41 -13.05
N ASN A 130 5.79 -1.90 -13.39
CA ASN A 130 6.96 -1.88 -12.50
C ASN A 130 7.09 -0.59 -11.69
N SER A 131 6.09 0.31 -11.71
CA SER A 131 6.09 1.50 -10.87
C SER A 131 5.69 1.17 -9.43
N LEU A 132 6.30 1.87 -8.47
CA LEU A 132 5.92 1.84 -7.06
C LEU A 132 4.96 2.98 -6.77
N ILE A 133 3.71 2.62 -6.46
CA ILE A 133 2.64 3.55 -6.14
C ILE A 133 2.59 3.77 -4.64
N ILE A 134 2.85 4.99 -4.19
CA ILE A 134 2.94 5.39 -2.78
C ILE A 134 1.69 6.16 -2.38
N LEU A 135 1.11 5.82 -1.23
CA LEU A 135 -0.08 6.45 -0.69
C LEU A 135 -0.10 6.43 0.85
N GLY A 136 -0.75 7.43 1.44
CA GLY A 136 -1.09 7.41 2.87
C GLY A 136 -2.24 6.43 3.14
N ALA A 137 -2.26 5.82 4.32
CA ALA A 137 -3.33 4.90 4.73
C ALA A 137 -4.62 5.65 5.08
N GLN A 138 -4.69 6.23 6.28
CA GLN A 138 -5.81 7.06 6.75
C GLN A 138 -5.48 8.56 6.74
N SER A 139 -4.19 8.87 6.87
CA SER A 139 -3.68 10.21 7.03
C SER A 139 -2.55 10.41 6.05
N ASP A 140 -2.31 11.65 5.68
CA ASP A 140 -1.23 12.01 4.77
C ASP A 140 0.14 11.67 5.37
N LEU A 141 1.10 11.57 4.45
CA LEU A 141 2.51 11.41 4.78
C LEU A 141 2.99 12.65 5.55
N ILE A 142 3.75 12.42 6.61
CA ILE A 142 4.36 13.52 7.36
C ILE A 142 5.62 14.02 6.66
N LYS A 143 6.14 15.17 7.09
CA LYS A 143 7.33 15.80 6.48
C LYS A 143 8.53 14.85 6.35
N SER A 144 8.78 13.99 7.34
CA SER A 144 9.87 13.02 7.27
C SER A 144 9.67 12.00 6.14
N ASP A 145 8.44 11.51 5.97
CA ASP A 145 8.12 10.55 4.91
C ASP A 145 8.34 11.20 3.54
N LEU A 146 7.87 12.44 3.38
CA LEU A 146 8.04 13.22 2.15
C LEU A 146 9.50 13.48 1.78
N LEU A 147 10.40 13.59 2.76
CA LEU A 147 11.84 13.70 2.52
C LEU A 147 12.40 12.38 1.97
N GLU A 148 11.99 11.25 2.53
CA GLU A 148 12.42 9.91 2.10
C GLU A 148 11.89 9.52 0.71
N ILE A 149 10.73 10.06 0.31
CA ILE A 149 10.15 9.89 -1.03
C ILE A 149 10.36 11.10 -1.94
N SER A 150 11.35 11.96 -1.68
CA SER A 150 11.52 13.24 -2.38
C SER A 150 11.76 13.10 -3.89
N GLN A 151 12.29 11.95 -4.34
CA GLN A 151 12.43 11.57 -5.75
C GLN A 151 11.12 11.18 -6.44
N SER A 152 10.02 11.03 -5.69
CA SER A 152 8.74 10.60 -6.25
C SER A 152 8.05 11.71 -7.06
N VAL A 153 7.32 11.31 -8.10
CA VAL A 153 6.46 12.22 -8.84
C VAL A 153 5.07 12.25 -8.20
N LYS A 154 4.62 13.45 -7.80
CA LYS A 154 3.28 13.64 -7.24
C LYS A 154 2.21 13.60 -8.34
N VAL A 155 1.22 12.72 -8.16
CA VAL A 155 0.12 12.52 -9.11
C VAL A 155 -1.23 12.63 -8.41
N LYS A 156 -2.15 13.38 -9.01
CA LYS A 156 -3.54 13.53 -8.60
C LYS A 156 -4.43 12.60 -9.40
N LEU A 157 -5.19 11.74 -8.73
CA LEU A 157 -6.13 10.82 -9.38
C LEU A 157 -7.53 11.41 -9.58
N SER A 158 -8.00 12.19 -8.61
CA SER A 158 -9.38 12.66 -8.53
C SER A 158 -9.42 14.04 -7.85
N ILE A 159 -10.53 14.75 -8.03
CA ILE A 159 -10.85 15.99 -7.32
C ILE A 159 -11.28 15.66 -5.88
N GLU A 160 -12.00 14.56 -5.71
CA GLU A 160 -12.44 14.05 -4.42
C GLU A 160 -11.37 13.18 -3.77
N SER A 161 -11.23 13.27 -2.45
CA SER A 161 -10.37 12.37 -1.68
C SER A 161 -10.98 10.96 -1.65
N MET A 162 -10.12 9.95 -1.76
CA MET A 162 -10.51 8.55 -1.87
C MET A 162 -9.82 7.72 -0.80
N LEU A 163 -10.45 6.63 -0.37
CA LEU A 163 -9.79 5.67 0.51
C LEU A 163 -8.60 5.03 -0.22
N ALA A 164 -7.53 4.76 0.52
CA ALA A 164 -6.33 4.08 0.01
C ALA A 164 -6.65 2.80 -0.80
N SER A 165 -7.59 1.98 -0.30
CA SER A 165 -8.04 0.77 -0.99
C SER A 165 -8.81 1.03 -2.29
N GLN A 166 -9.57 2.12 -2.36
CA GLN A 166 -10.26 2.54 -3.60
C GLN A 166 -9.26 3.02 -4.64
N VAL A 167 -8.24 3.78 -4.20
CA VAL A 167 -7.14 4.26 -5.03
C VAL A 167 -6.37 3.09 -5.64
N ILE A 168 -6.01 2.08 -4.84
CA ILE A 168 -5.34 0.86 -5.31
C ILE A 168 -6.16 0.17 -6.40
N THR A 169 -7.44 -0.12 -6.11
CA THR A 169 -8.34 -0.78 -7.07
C THR A 169 -8.47 0.03 -8.37
N PHE A 170 -8.64 1.35 -8.27
CA PHE A 170 -8.78 2.24 -9.42
C PHE A 170 -7.55 2.22 -10.32
N ILE A 171 -6.34 2.34 -9.75
CA ILE A 171 -5.10 2.32 -10.51
C ILE A 171 -4.91 0.98 -11.22
N ARG A 172 -5.11 -0.13 -10.50
CA ARG A 172 -4.98 -1.47 -11.08
C ARG A 172 -5.90 -1.60 -12.30
N GLN A 173 -7.16 -1.19 -12.18
CA GLN A 173 -8.11 -1.22 -13.29
C GLN A 173 -7.67 -0.31 -14.45
N LYS A 174 -7.16 0.89 -14.17
CA LYS A 174 -6.72 1.83 -15.21
C LYS A 174 -5.52 1.33 -15.99
N VAL A 175 -4.50 0.80 -15.30
CA VAL A 175 -3.30 0.27 -15.96
C VAL A 175 -3.65 -0.94 -16.80
N LEU A 176 -4.50 -1.84 -16.28
CA LEU A 176 -4.98 -3.00 -17.04
C LEU A 176 -5.69 -2.60 -18.34
N LEU A 177 -6.52 -1.55 -18.31
CA LEU A 177 -7.22 -1.06 -19.50
C LEU A 177 -6.29 -0.42 -20.53
N LEU A 178 -5.16 0.17 -20.10
CA LEU A 178 -4.18 0.77 -20.99
C LEU A 178 -3.32 -0.27 -21.72
N GLU A 179 -3.12 -1.45 -21.13
CA GLU A 179 -2.34 -2.54 -21.74
C GLU A 179 -3.13 -3.36 -22.76
N ASN A 180 -4.48 -3.28 -22.71
CA ASN A 180 -5.37 -3.98 -23.63
C ASN A 180 -5.87 -3.09 -24.79
N GLN A 181 -5.26 -1.91 -25.00
CA GLN A 181 -5.53 -0.97 -26.10
C GLN A 181 -4.36 -0.96 -27.08
#